data_AF-A0AAV0BR82-F1
#
_entry.id   AF-A0AAV0BR82-F1
#
_cell.length_a   1.000
_cell.length_b   1.000
_cell.length_c   1.000
_cell.angle_alpha   90.00
_cell.angle_beta   90.00
_cell.angle_gamma   90.00
#
_symmetry.space_group_name_H-M   'P 1'
#
loop_
_entity.id
_entity.type
_entity.pdbx_description
1 polymer ?
#
loop_
_entity_poly.entity_id
_entity_poly.type
_entity_poly.pdbx_seq_one_letter_code
_entity_poly.pdbx_strand_id
1 'polypeptide(L)'
;MAPIQLQDPKNSKGQVLAPVIQRPNESKTQTIDRLAAELKVAKMAQVHSERRLMELEDVVRQKDLLMEISSQQAEAAWDSMAELKKQLAAQDIVIKRLKEDAKDFPLSNPALTRSNQLLSETIDTMRECFTCPLCYDGLAKSDAVSLRCGHTFCQNCINAWAESSATLDPGRSRFTKKVDEVQCPECRTTGSVRVRLYMLEEAIRLLARAEREREMVNEEEQKRRADLEVVLDPKPSDYMMD
;
A
#
# COMPACT_ATOMS: atom_id res chain seq x y z
N MET A 1 36.20 -16.25 16.29
CA MET A 1 35.81 -17.54 16.89
C MET A 1 36.94 -18.02 17.78
N ALA A 2 36.67 -18.22 19.07
CA ALA A 2 37.68 -18.65 20.04
C ALA A 2 38.12 -20.10 19.76
N PRO A 3 39.39 -20.46 20.00
CA PRO A 3 39.87 -21.82 19.77
C PRO A 3 39.29 -22.77 20.80
N ILE A 4 38.67 -23.86 20.32
CA ILE A 4 38.23 -24.97 21.17
C ILE A 4 39.51 -25.67 21.68
N GLN A 5 39.85 -25.43 22.95
CA GLN A 5 40.88 -26.19 23.65
C GLN A 5 40.36 -27.61 23.91
N LEU A 6 40.86 -28.57 23.13
CA LEU A 6 40.78 -29.98 23.47
C LEU A 6 41.62 -30.20 24.74
N GLN A 7 40.96 -30.44 25.86
CA GLN A 7 41.62 -30.89 27.08
C GLN A 7 42.16 -32.30 26.84
N ASP A 8 43.47 -32.49 27.03
CA ASP A 8 44.08 -33.80 27.11
C ASP A 8 43.40 -34.64 28.21
N PRO A 9 42.96 -35.87 27.94
CA PRO A 9 42.43 -36.74 28.98
C PRO A 9 43.59 -37.10 29.91
N LYS A 10 43.58 -36.47 31.08
CA LYS A 10 44.46 -36.81 32.20
C LYS A 10 44.40 -38.31 32.44
N ASN A 11 45.58 -38.91 32.40
CA ASN A 11 45.99 -40.23 32.82
C ASN A 11 45.29 -40.69 34.13
N SER A 12 44.09 -41.26 34.02
CA SER A 12 43.49 -42.10 35.06
C SER A 12 43.92 -43.53 34.79
N LYS A 13 44.99 -43.97 35.45
CA LYS A 13 45.34 -45.40 35.58
C LYS A 13 44.21 -46.11 36.32
N GLY A 14 43.18 -46.52 35.60
CA GLY A 14 42.22 -47.51 36.08
C GLY A 14 42.96 -48.84 36.20
N GLN A 15 43.15 -49.32 37.43
CA GLN A 15 43.48 -50.73 37.67
C GLN A 15 42.41 -51.58 36.98
N VAL A 16 42.77 -52.20 35.86
CA VAL A 16 41.99 -53.28 35.28
C VAL A 16 42.16 -54.47 36.22
N LEU A 17 41.29 -54.55 37.23
CA LEU A 17 41.13 -55.76 38.03
C LEU A 17 40.78 -56.90 37.06
N ALA A 18 41.64 -57.91 37.00
CA ALA A 18 41.41 -59.09 36.20
C ALA A 18 40.04 -59.69 36.58
N PRO A 19 39.16 -60.00 35.61
CA PRO A 19 37.84 -60.52 35.92
C PRO A 19 37.98 -61.82 36.72
N VAL A 20 37.37 -61.83 37.91
CA VAL A 20 37.38 -63.00 38.80
C VAL A 20 36.73 -64.17 38.06
N ILE A 21 37.54 -65.16 37.68
CA ILE A 21 37.12 -66.26 36.78
C ILE A 21 36.11 -67.18 37.47
N GLN A 22 36.17 -67.33 38.79
CA GLN A 22 35.22 -68.12 39.58
C GLN A 22 34.69 -67.33 40.78
N ARG A 23 33.36 -67.24 40.89
CA ARG A 23 32.71 -66.67 42.07
C ARG A 23 32.81 -67.68 43.25
N PRO A 24 32.91 -67.22 44.50
CA PRO A 24 32.91 -68.12 45.65
C PRO A 24 31.62 -68.96 45.65
N ASN A 25 31.75 -70.29 45.79
CA ASN A 25 30.68 -71.32 45.77
C ASN A 25 30.08 -71.70 44.40
N GLU A 26 30.70 -71.31 43.28
CA GLU A 26 30.22 -71.67 41.93
C GLU A 26 30.87 -72.98 41.44
N SER A 27 30.06 -73.95 40.97
CA SER A 27 30.59 -75.18 40.38
C SER A 27 31.25 -74.89 39.01
N LYS A 28 32.20 -75.73 38.58
CA LYS A 28 32.87 -75.56 37.28
C LYS A 28 31.87 -75.45 36.11
N THR A 29 30.78 -76.24 36.15
CA THR A 29 29.71 -76.20 35.14
C THR A 29 28.98 -74.86 35.16
N GLN A 30 28.62 -74.35 36.34
CA GLN A 30 27.97 -73.04 36.49
C GLN A 30 28.86 -71.89 35.99
N THR A 31 30.18 -71.96 36.22
CA THR A 31 31.12 -70.96 35.69
C THR A 31 31.20 -71.02 34.16
N ILE A 32 31.22 -72.22 33.56
CA ILE A 32 31.21 -72.39 32.10
C ILE A 32 29.92 -71.83 31.50
N ASP A 33 28.77 -72.12 32.09
CA ASP A 33 27.46 -71.63 31.62
C ASP A 33 27.37 -70.10 31.72
N ARG A 34 27.88 -69.50 32.80
CA ARG A 34 27.97 -68.04 32.97
C ARG A 34 28.84 -67.40 31.90
N LEU A 35 30.05 -67.92 31.68
CA LEU A 35 30.97 -67.38 30.68
C LEU A 35 30.43 -67.55 29.26
N ALA A 36 29.72 -68.65 28.98
CA ALA A 36 29.04 -68.85 27.70
C ALA A 36 27.90 -67.84 27.48
N ALA A 37 27.12 -67.53 28.52
CA ALA A 37 26.09 -66.49 28.47
C ALA A 37 26.70 -65.09 28.29
N GLU A 38 27.77 -64.75 29.02
CA GLU A 38 28.49 -63.48 28.88
C GLU A 38 29.07 -63.31 27.47
N LEU A 39 29.68 -64.36 26.91
CA LEU A 39 30.17 -64.36 25.53
C LEU A 39 29.03 -64.15 24.52
N LYS A 40 27.87 -64.75 24.75
CA LYS A 40 26.69 -64.57 23.89
C LYS A 40 26.19 -63.12 23.92
N VAL A 41 26.09 -62.52 25.11
CA VAL A 41 25.71 -61.11 25.28
C VAL A 41 26.74 -60.19 24.62
N ALA A 42 28.03 -60.44 24.81
CA ALA A 42 29.10 -59.67 24.17
C ALA A 42 29.04 -59.74 22.64
N LYS A 43 28.79 -60.92 22.06
CA LYS A 43 28.60 -61.09 20.61
C LYS A 43 27.38 -60.34 20.09
N MET A 44 26.25 -60.37 20.82
CA MET A 44 25.07 -59.61 20.44
C MET A 44 25.31 -58.10 20.52
N ALA A 45 26.01 -57.63 21.56
CA ALA A 45 26.41 -56.23 21.69
C ALA A 45 27.35 -55.79 20.57
N GLN A 46 28.31 -56.65 20.18
CA GLN A 46 29.19 -56.40 19.05
C GLN A 46 28.38 -56.23 17.75
N VAL A 47 27.52 -57.18 17.40
CA VAL A 47 26.67 -57.11 16.20
C VAL A 47 25.77 -55.87 16.21
N HIS A 48 25.23 -55.49 17.37
CA HIS A 48 24.45 -54.27 17.51
C HIS A 48 25.30 -53.01 17.26
N SER A 49 26.52 -52.95 17.83
CA SER A 49 27.44 -51.83 17.62
C SER A 49 27.90 -51.72 16.16
N GLU A 50 28.16 -52.86 15.49
CA GLU A 50 28.53 -52.90 14.06
C GLU A 50 27.38 -52.38 13.18
N ARG A 51 26.13 -52.79 13.46
CA ARG A 51 24.96 -52.24 12.78
C ARG A 51 24.84 -50.73 13.00
N ARG A 52 25.06 -50.27 14.24
CA ARG A 52 24.98 -48.85 14.58
C ARG A 52 26.07 -48.03 13.89
N LEU A 53 27.28 -48.58 13.74
CA LEU A 53 28.36 -47.96 12.98
C LEU A 53 27.96 -47.81 11.50
N MET A 54 27.41 -48.86 10.89
CA MET A 54 26.94 -48.81 9.50
C MET A 54 25.84 -47.75 9.30
N GLU A 55 24.86 -47.67 10.21
CA GLU A 55 23.82 -46.62 10.19
C GLU A 55 24.43 -45.22 10.31
N LEU A 56 25.41 -45.02 11.19
CA LEU A 56 26.06 -43.72 11.36
C LEU A 56 26.89 -43.32 10.13
N GLU A 57 27.56 -44.28 9.49
CA GLU A 57 28.27 -44.04 8.24
C GLU A 57 27.32 -43.60 7.12
N ASP A 58 26.15 -44.21 7.02
CA ASP A 58 25.09 -43.78 6.08
C ASP A 58 24.62 -42.35 6.38
N VAL A 59 24.39 -42.02 7.65
CA VAL A 59 23.99 -40.66 8.05
C VAL A 59 25.07 -39.63 7.73
N VAL A 60 26.35 -39.97 7.95
CA VAL A 60 27.47 -39.10 7.58
C VAL A 60 27.51 -38.88 6.06
N ARG A 61 27.39 -39.95 5.26
CA ARG A 61 27.32 -39.85 3.79
C ARG A 61 26.17 -38.97 3.32
N GLN A 62 24.98 -39.14 3.90
CA GLN A 62 23.81 -38.32 3.56
C GLN A 62 24.02 -36.84 3.93
N LYS A 63 24.62 -36.57 5.09
CA LYS A 63 24.94 -35.21 5.52
C LYS A 63 25.91 -34.54 4.55
N ASP A 64 26.96 -35.25 4.13
CA ASP A 64 27.96 -34.70 3.20
C ASP A 64 27.32 -34.35 1.86
N LEU A 65 26.44 -35.21 1.34
CA LEU A 65 25.66 -34.95 0.13
C LEU A 65 24.75 -33.72 0.28
N LEU A 66 24.03 -33.59 1.40
CA LEU A 66 23.18 -32.43 1.65
C LEU A 66 23.97 -31.13 1.76
N MET A 67 25.16 -31.20 2.36
CA MET A 67 26.06 -30.05 2.46
C MET A 67 26.59 -29.63 1.09
N GLU A 68 26.92 -30.58 0.22
CA GLU A 68 27.32 -30.30 -1.17
C GLU A 68 26.18 -29.63 -1.96
N ILE A 69 24.97 -30.18 -1.89
CA ILE A 69 23.78 -29.61 -2.54
C ILE A 69 23.52 -28.19 -2.02
N SER A 70 23.59 -27.98 -0.70
CA SER A 70 23.40 -26.66 -0.10
C SER A 70 24.45 -25.66 -0.56
N SER A 71 25.71 -26.09 -0.71
CA SER A 71 26.78 -25.25 -1.23
C SER A 71 26.53 -24.83 -2.69
N GLN A 72 26.12 -25.78 -3.53
CA GLN A 72 25.79 -25.52 -4.93
C GLN A 72 24.59 -24.55 -5.07
N GLN A 73 23.56 -24.72 -4.22
CA GLN A 73 22.42 -23.80 -4.19
C GLN A 73 22.83 -22.39 -3.78
N ALA A 74 23.72 -22.26 -2.79
CA ALA A 74 24.23 -20.96 -2.36
C ALA A 74 25.00 -20.28 -3.51
N GLU A 75 25.88 -21.00 -4.20
CA GLU A 75 26.64 -20.48 -5.35
C GLU A 75 25.72 -20.02 -6.49
N ALA A 76 24.74 -20.84 -6.88
CA ALA A 76 23.76 -20.49 -7.90
C ALA A 76 22.91 -19.25 -7.53
N ALA A 77 22.58 -19.09 -6.24
CA ALA A 77 21.89 -17.91 -5.75
C ALA A 77 22.77 -16.65 -5.85
N TRP A 78 24.07 -16.76 -5.50
CA TRP A 78 25.03 -15.65 -5.63
C TRP A 78 25.18 -15.19 -7.08
N ASP A 79 25.27 -16.13 -8.02
CA ASP A 79 25.35 -15.82 -9.45
C ASP A 79 24.09 -15.11 -9.96
N SER A 80 22.92 -15.60 -9.53
CA SER A 80 21.62 -14.99 -9.87
C SER A 80 21.53 -13.55 -9.33
N MET A 81 21.98 -13.32 -8.09
CA MET A 81 22.03 -11.97 -7.50
C MET A 81 23.03 -11.05 -8.22
N ALA A 82 24.15 -11.58 -8.68
CA ALA A 82 25.14 -10.81 -9.43
C ALA A 82 24.58 -10.35 -10.79
N GLU A 83 23.86 -11.23 -11.49
CA GLU A 83 23.21 -10.90 -12.76
C GLU A 83 22.09 -9.87 -12.57
N LEU A 84 21.25 -10.02 -11.54
CA LEU A 84 20.21 -9.03 -11.22
C LEU A 84 20.81 -7.64 -10.90
N LYS A 85 21.92 -7.58 -10.15
CA LYS A 85 22.62 -6.32 -9.88
C LYS A 85 23.13 -5.66 -11.16
N LYS A 86 23.63 -6.45 -12.11
CA LYS A 86 24.08 -5.96 -13.41
C LYS A 86 22.91 -5.41 -14.23
N GLN A 87 21.77 -6.08 -14.23
CA GLN A 87 20.56 -5.61 -14.88
C GLN A 87 20.03 -4.30 -14.28
N LEU A 88 20.00 -4.19 -12.95
CA LEU A 88 19.65 -2.94 -12.26
C LEU A 88 20.58 -1.79 -12.64
N ALA A 89 21.90 -2.02 -12.64
CA ALA A 89 22.86 -1.01 -13.05
C ALA A 89 22.67 -0.57 -14.52
N ALA A 90 22.31 -1.49 -15.41
CA ALA A 90 21.98 -1.16 -16.79
C ALA A 90 20.68 -0.34 -16.90
N GLN A 91 19.64 -0.70 -16.13
CA GLN A 91 18.39 0.07 -16.09
C GLN A 91 18.60 1.47 -15.51
N ASP A 92 19.44 1.63 -14.49
CA ASP A 92 19.77 2.94 -13.92
C ASP A 92 20.37 3.90 -14.95
N ILE A 93 21.21 3.38 -15.87
CA ILE A 93 21.78 4.18 -16.96
C ILE A 93 20.66 4.63 -17.91
N VAL A 94 19.74 3.74 -18.27
CA VAL A 94 18.59 4.07 -19.14
C VAL A 94 17.71 5.12 -18.47
N ILE A 95 17.39 4.95 -17.18
CA ILE A 95 16.58 5.91 -16.42
C ILE A 95 17.27 7.28 -16.36
N LYS A 96 18.59 7.34 -16.10
CA LYS A 96 19.34 8.60 -16.10
C LYS A 96 19.26 9.30 -17.46
N ARG A 97 19.48 8.55 -18.55
CA ARG A 97 19.38 9.10 -19.90
C ARG A 97 17.97 9.62 -20.21
N LEU A 98 16.93 8.84 -19.91
CA LEU A 98 15.54 9.28 -20.10
C LEU A 98 15.21 10.53 -19.28
N LYS A 99 15.77 10.65 -18.07
CA LYS A 99 15.61 11.86 -17.23
C LYS A 99 16.33 13.07 -17.82
N GLU A 100 17.50 12.89 -18.43
CA GLU A 100 18.24 13.95 -19.14
C GLU A 100 17.48 14.37 -20.40
N ASP A 101 17.06 13.40 -21.23
CA ASP A 101 16.25 13.65 -22.42
C ASP A 101 14.94 14.38 -22.06
N ALA A 102 14.29 14.03 -20.94
CA ALA A 102 13.09 14.73 -20.46
C ALA A 102 13.37 16.17 -19.98
N LYS A 103 14.60 16.51 -19.58
CA LYS A 103 14.98 17.91 -19.25
C LYS A 103 15.18 18.74 -20.52
N ASP A 104 15.84 18.16 -21.51
CA ASP A 104 16.12 18.82 -22.79
C ASP A 104 14.86 18.94 -23.66
N PHE A 105 13.99 17.94 -23.57
CA PHE A 105 12.72 17.85 -24.30
C PHE A 105 11.57 17.63 -23.32
N PRO A 106 11.14 18.68 -22.59
CA PRO A 106 10.02 18.57 -21.68
C PRO A 106 8.78 18.14 -22.46
N LEU A 107 8.28 16.93 -22.14
CA LEU A 107 7.11 16.32 -22.79
C LEU A 107 5.84 17.19 -22.61
N SER A 108 5.81 18.04 -21.58
CA SER A 108 4.79 19.07 -21.37
C SER A 108 5.35 20.44 -21.72
N ASN A 109 4.74 21.13 -22.69
CA ASN A 109 5.06 22.52 -22.96
C ASN A 109 4.75 23.36 -21.70
N PRO A 110 5.74 24.00 -21.05
CA PRO A 110 5.52 24.74 -19.80
C PRO A 110 4.57 25.93 -19.98
N ALA A 111 4.45 26.48 -21.19
CA ALA A 111 3.43 27.49 -21.49
C ALA A 111 2.02 26.91 -21.47
N LEU A 112 1.84 25.68 -21.98
CA LEU A 112 0.55 24.99 -21.95
C LEU A 112 0.15 24.62 -20.52
N THR A 113 1.09 24.13 -19.70
CA THR A 113 0.83 23.84 -18.29
C THR A 113 0.37 25.09 -17.53
N ARG A 114 1.08 26.21 -17.69
CA ARG A 114 0.66 27.49 -17.08
C ARG A 114 -0.70 27.96 -17.59
N SER A 115 -0.97 27.82 -18.88
CA SER A 115 -2.28 28.18 -19.44
C SER A 115 -3.40 27.31 -18.86
N ASN A 116 -3.19 26.00 -18.72
CA ASN A 116 -4.16 25.10 -18.12
C ASN A 116 -4.41 25.43 -16.64
N GLN A 117 -3.35 25.77 -15.91
CA GLN A 117 -3.47 26.20 -14.52
C GLN A 117 -4.32 27.47 -14.40
N LEU A 118 -4.05 28.49 -15.22
CA LEU A 118 -4.82 29.73 -15.25
C LEU A 118 -6.30 29.49 -15.61
N LEU A 119 -6.57 28.60 -16.57
CA LEU A 119 -7.94 28.21 -16.93
C LEU A 119 -8.64 27.52 -15.76
N SER A 120 -7.95 26.66 -15.01
CA SER A 120 -8.51 26.02 -13.82
C SER A 120 -8.86 27.04 -12.75
N GLU A 121 -7.94 27.97 -12.44
CA GLU A 121 -8.17 29.05 -11.47
C GLU A 121 -9.36 29.93 -11.89
N THR A 122 -9.50 30.19 -13.19
CA THR A 122 -10.63 30.95 -13.74
C THR A 122 -11.95 30.21 -13.55
N ILE A 123 -11.99 28.89 -13.78
CA ILE A 123 -13.16 28.05 -13.55
C ILE A 123 -13.55 28.08 -12.07
N ASP A 124 -12.59 27.93 -11.16
CA ASP A 124 -12.85 27.95 -9.72
C ASP A 124 -13.40 29.31 -9.26
N THR A 125 -12.82 30.42 -9.77
CA THR A 125 -13.34 31.77 -9.50
C THR A 125 -14.77 31.96 -10.01
N MET A 126 -15.06 31.46 -11.22
CA MET A 126 -16.42 31.52 -11.79
C MET A 126 -17.41 30.67 -10.98
N ARG A 127 -16.97 29.51 -10.48
CA ARG A 127 -17.77 28.64 -9.63
C ARG A 127 -18.20 29.36 -8.36
N GLU A 128 -17.28 30.04 -7.68
CA GLU A 128 -17.58 30.84 -6.49
C GLU A 128 -18.59 31.95 -6.80
N CYS A 129 -18.43 32.64 -7.93
CA CYS A 129 -19.32 33.72 -8.38
C CYS A 129 -20.73 33.25 -8.76
N PHE A 130 -20.91 31.97 -9.08
CA PHE A 130 -22.19 31.38 -9.44
C PHE A 130 -22.73 30.45 -8.35
N THR A 131 -22.44 30.75 -7.08
CA THR A 131 -23.09 30.12 -5.93
C THR A 131 -24.24 30.98 -5.40
N CYS A 132 -25.31 30.34 -4.93
CA CYS A 132 -26.37 31.05 -4.25
C CYS A 132 -25.93 31.39 -2.82
N PRO A 133 -25.97 32.66 -2.39
CA PRO A 133 -25.52 33.04 -1.04
C PRO A 133 -26.47 32.60 0.09
N LEU A 134 -27.65 32.05 -0.24
CA LEU A 134 -28.62 31.56 0.74
C LEU A 134 -28.47 30.07 1.05
N CYS A 135 -28.18 29.23 0.04
CA CYS A 135 -27.99 27.78 0.23
C CYS A 135 -26.55 27.32 0.02
N TYR A 136 -25.68 28.18 -0.52
CA TYR A 136 -24.28 27.89 -0.87
C TYR A 136 -24.08 26.83 -1.96
N ASP A 137 -25.17 26.42 -2.63
CA ASP A 137 -25.11 25.54 -3.79
C ASP A 137 -24.85 26.32 -5.08
N GLY A 138 -24.33 25.63 -6.09
CA GLY A 138 -24.15 26.18 -7.44
C GLY A 138 -25.49 26.50 -8.10
N LEU A 139 -25.59 27.68 -8.71
CA LEU A 139 -26.77 28.11 -9.45
C LEU A 139 -26.97 27.23 -10.69
N ALA A 140 -28.18 26.72 -10.89
CA ALA A 140 -28.53 25.99 -12.11
C ALA A 140 -29.06 26.95 -13.20
N LYS A 141 -28.90 26.57 -14.48
CA LYS A 141 -29.27 27.40 -15.65
C LYS A 141 -30.69 27.99 -15.55
N SER A 142 -31.67 27.19 -15.13
CA SER A 142 -33.08 27.60 -15.08
C SER A 142 -33.53 28.13 -13.72
N ASP A 143 -32.65 28.12 -12.72
CA ASP A 143 -32.96 28.43 -11.33
C ASP A 143 -32.33 29.76 -10.87
N ALA A 144 -31.40 30.32 -11.65
CA ALA A 144 -30.77 31.60 -11.34
C ALA A 144 -31.74 32.78 -11.53
N VAL A 145 -32.04 33.49 -10.44
CA VAL A 145 -32.88 34.68 -10.42
C VAL A 145 -32.07 35.87 -9.94
N SER A 146 -31.90 36.87 -10.82
CA SER A 146 -31.26 38.13 -10.45
C SER A 146 -32.31 39.16 -10.04
N LEU A 147 -32.00 39.97 -9.06
CA LEU A 147 -32.81 41.12 -8.66
C LEU A 147 -32.31 42.39 -9.39
N ARG A 148 -33.14 43.43 -9.53
CA ARG A 148 -32.71 44.71 -10.14
C ARG A 148 -31.50 45.37 -9.45
N CYS A 149 -31.25 45.02 -8.19
CA CYS A 149 -30.07 45.45 -7.45
C CYS A 149 -28.77 44.70 -7.82
N GLY A 150 -28.83 43.71 -8.72
CA GLY A 150 -27.67 42.96 -9.23
C GLY A 150 -27.40 41.61 -8.57
N HIS A 151 -27.86 41.41 -7.32
CA HIS A 151 -27.69 40.16 -6.59
C HIS A 151 -28.51 39.00 -7.17
N THR A 152 -27.95 37.80 -7.16
CA THR A 152 -28.53 36.60 -7.80
C THR A 152 -28.67 35.46 -6.80
N PHE A 153 -29.80 34.74 -6.88
CA PHE A 153 -30.14 33.64 -5.98
C PHE A 153 -30.81 32.50 -6.76
N CYS A 154 -30.91 31.31 -6.16
CA CYS A 154 -31.81 30.26 -6.64
C CYS A 154 -33.29 30.71 -6.53
N GLN A 155 -34.14 30.27 -7.45
CA GLN A 155 -35.57 30.57 -7.49
C GLN A 155 -36.24 30.11 -6.20
N ASN A 156 -35.90 28.91 -5.73
CA ASN A 156 -36.44 28.35 -4.49
C ASN A 156 -36.07 29.22 -3.27
N CYS A 157 -34.80 29.62 -3.17
CA CYS A 157 -34.29 30.40 -2.04
C CYS A 157 -34.91 31.80 -1.98
N ILE A 158 -35.02 32.49 -3.12
CA ILE A 158 -35.61 33.84 -3.14
C ILE A 158 -37.13 33.81 -2.94
N ASN A 159 -37.80 32.73 -3.36
CA ASN A 159 -39.23 32.56 -3.11
C ASN A 159 -39.51 32.34 -1.61
N ALA A 160 -38.76 31.44 -0.96
CA ALA A 160 -38.86 31.24 0.48
C ALA A 160 -38.62 32.53 1.27
N TRP A 161 -37.64 33.34 0.85
CA TRP A 161 -37.37 34.64 1.46
C TRP A 161 -38.50 35.67 1.27
N ALA A 162 -39.09 35.71 0.07
CA ALA A 162 -40.23 36.58 -0.22
C ALA A 162 -41.46 36.20 0.63
N GLU A 163 -41.69 34.90 0.85
CA GLU A 163 -42.77 34.40 1.69
C GLU A 163 -42.56 34.75 3.17
N SER A 164 -41.35 34.56 3.69
CA SER A 164 -41.04 34.88 5.10
C SER A 164 -41.10 36.38 5.42
N SER A 165 -40.80 37.23 4.44
CA SER A 165 -40.86 38.70 4.62
C SER A 165 -42.29 39.25 4.53
N ALA A 166 -43.22 38.53 3.90
CA ALA A 166 -44.62 38.93 3.82
C ALA A 166 -45.40 38.73 5.13
N THR A 167 -44.98 37.77 5.97
CA THR A 167 -45.68 37.43 7.23
C THR A 167 -45.40 38.40 8.38
N LEU A 168 -44.36 39.24 8.27
CA LEU A 168 -43.91 40.13 9.36
C LEU A 168 -44.56 41.53 9.35
N ASP A 169 -45.38 41.87 8.35
CA ASP A 169 -45.91 43.23 8.19
C ASP A 169 -47.44 43.26 7.92
N PRO A 170 -48.29 43.10 8.97
CA PRO A 170 -49.75 43.03 8.81
C PRO A 170 -50.41 44.35 8.35
N GLY A 171 -49.67 45.46 8.36
CA GLY A 171 -50.18 46.82 8.12
C GLY A 171 -50.04 47.36 6.69
N ARG A 172 -49.29 46.69 5.80
CA ARG A 172 -49.15 47.13 4.40
C ARG A 172 -50.35 46.68 3.57
N SER A 173 -51.19 47.66 3.25
CA SER A 173 -52.39 47.60 2.40
C SER A 173 -52.40 46.48 1.35
N ARG A 174 -53.46 45.67 1.40
CA ARG A 174 -53.70 44.44 0.64
C ARG A 174 -54.12 44.66 -0.82
N PHE A 175 -53.94 45.84 -1.40
CA PHE A 175 -54.61 46.21 -2.66
C PHE A 175 -53.73 46.48 -3.90
N THR A 176 -52.39 46.52 -3.82
CA THR A 176 -51.57 46.68 -5.04
C THR A 176 -50.15 46.10 -4.96
N LYS A 177 -49.91 44.99 -4.23
CA LYS A 177 -48.57 44.36 -4.27
C LYS A 177 -48.40 43.68 -5.62
N LYS A 178 -47.61 44.26 -6.53
CA LYS A 178 -47.15 43.57 -7.73
C LYS A 178 -46.43 42.30 -7.27
N VAL A 179 -46.84 41.16 -7.81
CA VAL A 179 -46.40 39.80 -7.41
C VAL A 179 -44.86 39.60 -7.48
N ASP A 180 -44.15 40.52 -8.12
CA ASP A 180 -42.72 40.42 -8.40
C ASP A 180 -41.80 41.26 -7.50
N GLU A 181 -42.32 42.03 -6.54
CA GLU A 181 -41.50 42.85 -5.65
C GLU A 181 -41.00 42.08 -4.43
N VAL A 182 -39.67 41.93 -4.31
CA VAL A 182 -38.99 41.23 -3.23
C VAL A 182 -37.92 42.12 -2.60
N GLN A 183 -37.67 41.96 -1.29
CA GLN A 183 -36.53 42.59 -0.62
C GLN A 183 -35.27 41.74 -0.84
N CYS A 184 -34.18 42.34 -1.31
CA CYS A 184 -32.92 41.62 -1.51
C CYS A 184 -32.30 41.14 -0.18
N PRO A 185 -31.96 39.85 -0.02
CA PRO A 185 -31.27 39.34 1.17
C PRO A 185 -29.88 39.97 1.42
N GLU A 186 -29.13 40.28 0.35
CA GLU A 186 -27.76 40.79 0.47
C GLU A 186 -27.72 42.29 0.80
N CYS A 187 -28.33 43.12 -0.04
CA CYS A 187 -28.25 44.58 0.09
C CYS A 187 -29.50 45.23 0.71
N ARG A 188 -30.52 44.44 1.08
CA ARG A 188 -31.77 44.87 1.72
C ARG A 188 -32.62 45.88 0.92
N THR A 189 -32.29 46.12 -0.36
CA THR A 189 -33.11 46.94 -1.27
C THR A 189 -34.52 46.37 -1.36
N THR A 190 -35.52 47.18 -1.04
CA THR A 190 -36.94 46.81 -1.07
C THR A 190 -37.56 47.11 -2.45
N GLY A 191 -38.65 46.41 -2.80
CA GLY A 191 -39.34 46.63 -4.08
C GLY A 191 -38.52 46.20 -5.30
N SER A 192 -37.53 45.32 -5.12
CA SER A 192 -36.71 44.85 -6.23
C SER A 192 -37.48 43.84 -7.05
N VAL A 193 -37.49 44.03 -8.37
CA VAL A 193 -38.18 43.15 -9.31
C VAL A 193 -37.23 42.04 -9.74
N ARG A 194 -37.75 40.81 -9.91
CA ARG A 194 -37.00 39.70 -10.49
C ARG A 194 -36.68 39.98 -11.96
N VAL A 195 -35.44 39.76 -12.36
CA VAL A 195 -34.93 39.95 -13.72
C VAL A 195 -34.25 38.66 -14.15
N ARG A 196 -34.65 38.15 -15.31
CA ARG A 196 -34.01 37.02 -15.95
C ARG A 196 -32.86 37.50 -16.83
N LEU A 197 -31.64 37.07 -16.52
CA LEU A 197 -30.44 37.43 -17.28
C LEU A 197 -29.98 36.25 -18.15
N TYR A 198 -30.39 36.20 -19.42
CA TYR A 198 -30.04 35.11 -20.33
C TYR A 198 -28.53 34.86 -20.47
N MET A 199 -27.72 35.93 -20.43
CA MET A 199 -26.26 35.82 -20.48
C MET A 199 -25.69 35.10 -19.25
N LEU A 200 -26.31 35.28 -18.08
CA LEU A 200 -25.92 34.60 -16.85
C LEU A 200 -26.29 33.12 -16.90
N GLU A 201 -27.49 32.80 -17.36
CA GLU A 201 -27.92 31.40 -17.58
C GLU A 201 -26.97 30.66 -18.52
N GLU A 202 -26.52 31.34 -19.57
CA GLU A 202 -25.60 30.77 -20.53
C GLU A 202 -24.18 30.62 -19.96
N ALA A 203 -23.71 31.59 -19.15
CA ALA A 203 -22.45 31.47 -18.43
C ALA A 203 -22.46 30.28 -17.45
N ILE A 204 -23.53 30.11 -16.67
CA ILE A 204 -23.75 28.95 -15.79
C ILE A 204 -23.70 27.64 -16.58
N ARG A 205 -24.36 27.59 -17.76
CA ARG A 205 -24.35 26.40 -18.61
C ARG A 205 -22.94 26.06 -19.10
N LEU A 206 -22.15 27.06 -19.48
CA LEU A 206 -20.78 26.88 -19.93
C LEU A 206 -19.88 26.41 -18.78
N LEU A 207 -20.05 26.96 -17.58
CA LEU A 207 -19.33 26.49 -16.39
C LEU A 207 -19.65 25.02 -16.09
N ALA A 208 -20.93 24.64 -16.03
CA ALA A 208 -21.35 23.26 -15.78
C ALA A 208 -20.86 22.26 -16.87
N ARG A 209 -20.60 22.75 -18.10
CA ARG A 209 -19.93 21.96 -19.13
C ARG A 209 -18.44 21.80 -18.82
N ALA A 210 -17.75 22.89 -18.51
CA ALA A 210 -16.33 22.90 -18.18
C ALA A 210 -16.01 22.02 -16.97
N GLU A 211 -16.84 22.06 -15.92
CA GLU A 211 -16.68 21.23 -14.72
C GLU A 211 -16.78 19.73 -15.05
N ARG A 212 -17.76 19.32 -15.85
CA ARG A 212 -17.90 17.91 -16.28
C ARG A 212 -16.73 17.45 -17.14
N GLU A 213 -16.27 18.29 -18.07
CA GLU A 213 -15.08 17.99 -18.87
C GLU A 213 -13.84 17.84 -17.98
N ARG A 214 -13.69 18.67 -16.94
CA ARG A 214 -12.59 18.57 -15.96
C ARG A 214 -12.67 17.28 -15.13
N GLU A 215 -13.87 16.91 -14.69
CA GLU A 215 -14.09 15.68 -13.90
C GLU A 215 -13.73 14.43 -14.71
N MET A 216 -14.21 14.32 -15.95
CA MET A 216 -13.87 13.19 -16.84
C MET A 216 -12.36 13.05 -17.04
N VAL A 217 -11.65 14.16 -17.30
CA VAL A 217 -10.19 14.14 -17.49
C VAL A 217 -9.48 13.72 -16.20
N ASN A 218 -9.95 14.17 -15.05
CA ASN A 218 -9.37 13.81 -13.76
C ASN A 218 -9.58 12.31 -13.44
N GLU A 219 -10.76 11.76 -13.74
CA GLU A 219 -11.04 10.32 -13.59
C GLU A 219 -10.15 9.48 -14.51
N GLU A 220 -9.98 9.89 -15.77
CA GLU A 220 -9.09 9.22 -16.72
C GLU A 220 -7.63 9.23 -16.24
N GLU A 221 -7.15 10.37 -15.75
CA GLU A 221 -5.80 10.50 -15.20
C GLU A 221 -5.63 9.68 -13.91
N GLN A 222 -6.62 9.63 -13.02
CA GLN A 222 -6.61 8.78 -11.84
C GLN A 222 -6.50 7.30 -12.21
N LYS A 223 -7.26 6.86 -13.21
CA LYS A 223 -7.17 5.50 -13.74
C LYS A 223 -5.78 5.19 -14.31
N ARG A 224 -5.23 6.10 -15.12
CA ARG A 224 -3.86 5.95 -15.66
C ARG A 224 -2.80 5.85 -14.55
N ARG A 225 -2.95 6.62 -13.47
CA ARG A 225 -2.04 6.54 -12.32
C ARG A 225 -2.18 5.22 -11.56
N ALA A 226 -3.41 4.77 -11.34
CA ALA A 226 -3.68 3.48 -10.69
C ALA A 226 -3.07 2.31 -11.49
N ASP A 227 -3.15 2.35 -12.82
CA ASP A 227 -2.54 1.34 -13.69
C ASP A 227 -1.00 1.31 -13.57
N LEU A 228 -0.36 2.43 -13.23
CA LEU A 228 1.10 2.54 -13.06
C LEU A 228 1.59 2.17 -11.65
N GLU A 229 0.74 2.28 -10.63
CA GLU A 229 1.11 2.05 -9.22
C GLU A 229 1.16 0.56 -8.81
N VAL A 230 0.88 -0.37 -9.75
CA VAL A 230 0.82 -1.83 -9.48
C VAL A 230 2.20 -2.49 -9.26
N VAL A 231 3.31 -1.75 -9.31
CA VAL A 231 4.65 -2.30 -9.03
C VAL A 231 5.16 -1.84 -7.66
N LEU A 232 4.46 -2.23 -6.60
CA LEU A 232 5.07 -2.30 -5.27
C LEU A 232 5.59 -3.73 -5.08
N ASP A 233 6.90 -3.90 -5.23
CA ASP A 233 7.57 -5.12 -4.79
C ASP A 233 7.19 -5.37 -3.31
N PRO A 234 6.64 -6.54 -2.94
CA PRO A 234 6.41 -6.88 -1.54
C PRO A 234 7.75 -6.78 -0.80
N LYS A 235 7.71 -6.16 0.39
CA LYS A 235 8.92 -5.94 1.18
C LYS A 235 9.59 -7.29 1.46
N PRO A 236 10.93 -7.36 1.43
CA PRO A 236 11.67 -8.59 1.72
C PRO A 236 11.32 -9.25 3.08
N SER A 237 10.71 -8.52 4.02
CA SER A 237 10.22 -9.05 5.30
C SER A 237 9.11 -10.07 5.17
N ASP A 238 8.36 -10.04 4.07
CA ASP A 238 7.18 -10.89 3.87
C ASP A 238 7.56 -12.30 3.39
N TYR A 239 8.81 -12.50 2.96
CA TYR A 239 9.34 -13.82 2.54
C TYR A 239 9.92 -14.65 3.69
N MET A 240 9.98 -14.12 4.92
CA MET A 240 10.58 -14.78 6.10
C MET A 240 9.55 -15.19 7.16
N MET A 241 8.26 -15.13 6.83
CA MET A 241 7.15 -15.58 7.67
C MET A 241 6.53 -16.82 7.05
N ASP A 242 7.24 -17.95 7.06
CA ASP A 242 6.68 -19.31 6.98
C ASP A 242 7.72 -20.33 7.47
#